data_AF-A0A821S2E4-F1
#
_entry.id   AF-A0A821S2E4-F1
#
_cell.length_a   1.000
_cell.length_b   1.000
_cell.length_c   1.000
_cell.angle_alpha   90.00
_cell.angle_beta   90.00
_cell.angle_gamma   90.00
#
_symmetry.space_group_name_H-M   'P 1'
#
loop_
_entity.id
_entity.type
_entity.pdbx_description
1 polymer ?
#
loop_
_entity_poly.entity_id
_entity_poly.type
_entity_poly.pdbx_seq_one_letter_code
_entity_poly.pdbx_strand_id
1 'polypeptide(L)'
;MNSLGIWSIVMIIYQSAICMLISWLTLSCRFVPDSSELHEVILMKLLYLYDPEACGRIHFYNFTIARGENTIFSTIMWPVRNPIASRFRSAMRIWLSLHIIWLALSIVNLTHARRPCGFYAVVVPFTLTGLAVLVTDVVFMAMFIEDIPQTDTEIGMLDFMNGGGKNLRWIVKKYPWQTMQELGLSALDDTSWIALLFAFASCRGIVQWILNFWLVKDNYFTGLDYHRKLQKEISVRRDRVLKH
;
A
#
# COMPACT_ATOMS: atom_id res chain seq x y z
N MET A 1 -5.32 -23.97 -22.43
CA MET A 1 -6.30 -22.92 -22.04
C MET A 1 -6.68 -22.95 -20.56
N ASN A 2 -6.56 -24.06 -19.83
CA ASN A 2 -6.69 -24.07 -18.35
C ASN A 2 -5.62 -23.25 -17.61
N SER A 3 -4.50 -22.88 -18.25
CA SER A 3 -3.42 -22.17 -17.55
C SER A 3 -3.78 -20.71 -17.23
N LEU A 4 -4.59 -20.02 -18.05
CA LEU A 4 -4.82 -18.58 -17.89
C LEU A 4 -5.59 -18.24 -16.60
N GLY A 5 -6.69 -18.97 -16.32
CA GLY A 5 -7.44 -18.84 -15.07
C GLY A 5 -6.63 -19.22 -13.83
N ILE A 6 -5.82 -20.28 -13.93
CA ILE A 6 -4.91 -20.69 -12.85
C ILE A 6 -3.89 -19.59 -12.56
N TRP A 7 -3.29 -18.98 -13.59
CA TRP A 7 -2.33 -17.89 -13.41
C TRP A 7 -2.96 -16.64 -12.79
N SER A 8 -4.19 -16.28 -13.16
CA SER A 8 -4.90 -15.16 -12.51
C SER A 8 -5.07 -15.40 -11.02
N ILE A 9 -5.48 -16.61 -10.64
CA ILE A 9 -5.69 -17.01 -9.25
C ILE A 9 -4.37 -17.02 -8.47
N VAL A 10 -3.31 -17.56 -9.06
CA VAL A 10 -1.96 -17.56 -8.46
C VAL A 10 -1.50 -16.13 -8.20
N MET A 11 -1.69 -15.21 -9.15
CA MET A 11 -1.33 -13.81 -8.99
C MET A 11 -2.14 -13.12 -7.90
N ILE A 12 -3.45 -13.38 -7.79
CA ILE A 12 -4.30 -12.79 -6.74
C ILE A 12 -3.91 -13.31 -5.36
N ILE A 13 -3.63 -14.63 -5.25
CA ILE A 13 -3.16 -15.23 -3.99
C ILE A 13 -1.82 -14.60 -3.59
N TYR A 14 -0.88 -14.48 -4.53
CA TYR A 14 0.41 -13.84 -4.30
C TYR A 14 0.25 -12.39 -3.80
N GLN A 15 -0.54 -11.57 -4.49
CA GLN A 15 -0.79 -10.18 -4.09
C GLN A 15 -1.47 -10.10 -2.73
N SER A 16 -2.48 -10.93 -2.48
CA SER A 16 -3.21 -10.93 -1.21
C SER A 16 -2.32 -11.40 -0.05
N ALA A 17 -1.46 -12.39 -0.27
CA ALA A 17 -0.50 -12.86 0.73
C ALA A 17 0.52 -11.78 1.10
N ILE A 18 1.07 -11.08 0.11
CA ILE A 18 2.00 -9.96 0.33
C ILE A 18 1.29 -8.81 1.06
N CYS A 19 0.09 -8.45 0.62
CA CYS A 19 -0.71 -7.43 1.31
C CYS A 19 -0.97 -7.80 2.77
N MET A 20 -1.38 -9.03 3.05
CA MET A 20 -1.58 -9.53 4.41
C MET A 20 -0.29 -9.44 5.24
N LEU A 21 0.86 -9.83 4.67
CA LEU A 21 2.15 -9.76 5.35
C LEU A 21 2.53 -8.31 5.68
N ILE A 22 2.49 -7.40 4.70
CA ILE A 22 2.85 -5.99 4.91
C ILE A 22 1.89 -5.34 5.91
N SER A 23 0.58 -5.57 5.76
CA SER A 23 -0.43 -5.04 6.67
C SER A 23 -0.24 -5.56 8.09
N TRP A 24 0.07 -6.84 8.26
CA TRP A 24 0.38 -7.43 9.55
C TRP A 24 1.58 -6.76 10.21
N LEU A 25 2.68 -6.61 9.47
CA LEU A 25 3.91 -6.01 9.98
C LEU A 25 3.70 -4.53 10.39
N THR A 26 2.99 -3.76 9.56
CA THR A 26 2.67 -2.35 9.85
C THR A 26 1.69 -2.24 11.01
N LEU A 27 0.54 -2.89 10.95
CA LEU A 27 -0.53 -2.74 11.95
C LEU A 27 -0.12 -3.27 13.33
N SER A 28 0.67 -4.36 13.37
CA SER A 28 1.21 -4.95 14.61
C SER A 28 2.48 -4.26 15.11
N CYS A 29 2.85 -3.11 14.52
CA CYS A 29 4.01 -2.32 14.95
C CYS A 29 5.33 -3.10 14.95
N ARG A 30 5.51 -4.01 13.98
CA ARG A 30 6.77 -4.78 13.84
C ARG A 30 7.87 -3.97 13.18
N PHE A 31 7.52 -2.92 12.43
CA PHE A 31 8.47 -1.96 11.87
C PHE A 31 8.92 -0.92 12.90
N VAL A 32 9.27 -1.36 14.11
CA VAL A 32 9.93 -0.48 15.08
C VAL A 32 11.27 -0.04 14.49
N PRO A 33 11.62 1.27 14.55
CA PRO A 33 12.95 1.70 14.16
C PRO A 33 14.01 1.12 15.10
N ASP A 34 15.16 0.76 14.55
CA ASP A 34 16.31 0.27 15.32
C ASP A 34 17.51 1.19 15.08
N SER A 35 18.24 1.51 16.16
CA SER A 35 19.45 2.33 16.14
C SER A 35 20.60 1.76 15.30
N SER A 36 20.59 0.45 15.00
CA SER A 36 21.61 -0.16 14.12
C SER A 36 21.27 -0.08 12.63
N GLU A 37 20.10 0.43 12.26
CA GLU A 37 19.68 0.55 10.87
C GLU A 37 20.25 1.81 10.21
N LEU A 38 20.25 1.78 8.88
CA LEU A 38 20.50 2.98 8.07
C LEU A 38 19.51 4.08 8.44
N HIS A 39 20.01 5.30 8.44
CA HIS A 39 19.27 6.48 8.87
C HIS A 39 17.99 6.70 8.04
N GLU A 40 18.08 6.49 6.73
CA GLU A 40 16.98 6.57 5.77
C GLU A 40 15.89 5.53 6.08
N VAL A 41 16.27 4.35 6.55
CA VAL A 41 15.34 3.28 6.95
C VAL A 41 14.60 3.66 8.23
N ILE A 42 15.32 4.24 9.21
CA ILE A 42 14.74 4.76 10.45
C ILE A 42 13.72 5.86 10.12
N LEU A 43 14.12 6.82 9.30
CA LEU A 43 13.27 7.92 8.83
C LEU A 43 12.02 7.41 8.10
N MET A 44 12.17 6.43 7.20
CA MET A 44 11.05 5.82 6.51
C MET A 44 10.06 5.18 7.48
N LYS A 45 10.59 4.40 8.44
CA LYS A 45 9.76 3.75 9.44
C LYS A 45 9.02 4.79 10.28
N LEU A 46 9.73 5.82 10.72
CA LEU A 46 9.14 6.91 11.49
C LEU A 46 8.06 7.64 10.69
N LEU A 47 8.25 7.91 9.40
CA LEU A 47 7.32 8.67 8.56
C LEU A 47 6.01 7.92 8.28
N TYR A 48 6.09 6.67 7.81
CA TYR A 48 4.92 5.93 7.33
C TYR A 48 4.57 4.68 8.16
N LEU A 49 5.56 3.93 8.65
CA LEU A 49 5.34 2.57 9.13
C LEU A 49 5.14 2.45 10.65
N TYR A 50 5.51 3.49 11.40
CA TYR A 50 5.53 3.50 12.85
C TYR A 50 4.81 4.73 13.42
N ASP A 51 3.73 4.49 14.15
CA ASP A 51 3.01 5.53 14.89
C ASP A 51 3.16 5.27 16.40
N PRO A 52 3.96 6.08 17.12
CA PRO A 52 4.23 5.89 18.55
C PRO A 52 2.97 5.83 19.41
N GLU A 53 1.96 6.63 19.07
CA GLU A 53 0.67 6.68 19.77
C GLU A 53 -0.07 5.35 19.64
N ALA A 54 -0.17 4.83 18.41
CA ALA A 54 -0.83 3.55 18.14
C ALA A 54 -0.06 2.34 18.66
N CYS A 55 1.27 2.43 18.73
CA CYS A 55 2.16 1.35 19.16
C CYS A 55 2.45 1.35 20.67
N GLY A 56 2.06 2.41 21.39
CA GLY A 56 2.26 2.54 22.83
C GLY A 56 3.72 2.60 23.27
N ARG A 57 4.64 2.97 22.35
CA ARG A 57 6.08 3.01 22.59
C ARG A 57 6.66 4.25 21.93
N ILE A 58 7.51 4.96 22.69
CA ILE A 58 8.20 6.15 22.23
C ILE A 58 9.59 5.73 21.75
N HIS A 59 9.98 6.20 20.57
CA HIS A 59 11.32 5.98 20.02
C HIS A 59 12.11 7.28 20.08
N PHE A 60 13.31 7.21 20.64
CA PHE A 60 14.24 8.34 20.68
C PHE A 60 15.13 8.31 19.45
N TYR A 61 15.18 9.42 18.75
CA TYR A 61 15.96 9.58 17.55
C TYR A 61 17.06 10.61 17.79
N ASN A 62 18.30 10.20 17.56
CA ASN A 62 19.44 11.09 17.67
C ASN A 62 19.62 11.84 16.35
N PHE A 63 19.41 13.15 16.42
CA PHE A 63 19.47 14.02 15.29
C PHE A 63 20.72 14.89 15.40
N THR A 64 21.54 14.92 14.35
CA THR A 64 22.82 15.64 14.35
C THR A 64 22.92 16.49 13.10
N ILE A 65 23.18 17.80 13.26
CA ILE A 65 23.40 18.72 12.15
C ILE A 65 24.78 19.34 12.27
N ALA A 66 25.50 19.40 11.15
CA ALA A 66 26.69 20.25 11.01
C ALA A 66 26.28 21.67 10.57
N ARG A 67 26.65 22.68 11.36
CA ARG A 67 26.51 24.11 11.08
C ARG A 67 27.89 24.69 10.75
N GLY A 68 28.10 25.02 9.48
CA GLY A 68 29.37 25.55 8.98
C GLY A 68 30.56 24.61 9.20
N GLU A 69 31.78 25.09 9.00
CA GLU A 69 32.98 24.24 9.02
C GLU A 69 33.31 23.62 10.39
N ASN A 70 32.75 24.06 11.52
CA ASN A 70 33.21 23.65 12.85
C ASN A 70 32.17 23.56 13.98
N THR A 71 30.86 23.64 13.73
CA THR A 71 29.87 23.48 14.83
C THR A 71 28.90 22.34 14.55
N ILE A 72 28.87 21.34 15.45
CA ILE A 72 27.94 20.20 15.35
C ILE A 72 26.90 20.34 16.47
N PHE A 73 25.63 20.31 16.10
CA PHE A 73 24.51 20.29 17.03
C PHE A 73 23.89 18.90 17.02
N SER A 74 23.95 18.21 18.16
CA SER A 74 23.24 16.95 18.37
C SER A 74 22.12 17.16 19.40
N THR A 75 20.94 16.62 19.10
CA THR A 75 19.79 16.65 20.00
C THR A 75 19.01 15.36 19.86
N ILE A 76 18.34 14.96 20.94
CA ILE A 76 17.45 13.81 20.95
C ILE A 76 16.02 14.30 20.76
N MET A 77 15.35 13.76 19.74
CA MET A 77 13.95 14.03 19.44
C MET A 77 13.12 12.76 19.50
N TRP A 78 11.83 12.89 19.81
CA TRP A 78 10.91 11.77 19.75
C TRP A 78 9.53 12.21 19.26
N PRO A 79 8.91 11.44 18.34
CA PRO A 79 7.52 11.64 17.98
C PRO A 79 6.62 11.13 19.09
N VAL A 80 5.65 11.96 19.47
CA VAL A 80 4.55 11.57 20.38
C VAL A 80 3.40 11.01 19.57
N ARG A 81 3.12 11.63 18.42
CA ARG A 81 2.09 11.24 17.47
C ARG A 81 2.63 11.46 16.07
N ASN A 82 2.40 10.52 15.16
CA ASN A 82 2.66 10.78 13.75
C ASN A 82 1.33 10.76 12.96
N PRO A 83 0.79 11.93 12.55
CA PRO A 83 -0.45 11.97 11.79
C PRO A 83 -0.35 11.31 10.41
N ILE A 84 0.84 11.30 9.80
CA ILE A 84 1.10 10.71 8.47
C ILE A 84 1.07 9.18 8.58
N ALA A 85 1.84 8.61 9.50
CA ALA A 85 1.79 7.17 9.80
C ALA A 85 0.39 6.73 10.26
N SER A 86 -0.33 7.56 11.02
CA SER A 86 -1.71 7.28 11.44
C SER A 86 -2.70 7.20 10.25
N ARG A 87 -2.58 8.13 9.30
CA ARG A 87 -3.35 8.10 8.03
C ARG A 87 -2.99 6.87 7.20
N PHE A 88 -1.69 6.60 7.03
CA PHE A 88 -1.23 5.42 6.31
C PHE A 88 -1.74 4.12 6.93
N ARG A 89 -1.65 3.97 8.26
CA ARG A 89 -2.20 2.82 9.00
C ARG A 89 -3.71 2.65 8.77
N SER A 90 -4.45 3.73 8.74
CA SER A 90 -5.89 3.69 8.49
C SER A 90 -6.21 3.22 7.06
N ALA A 91 -5.50 3.75 6.07
CA ALA A 91 -5.60 3.29 4.69
C ALA A 91 -5.18 1.81 4.53
N MET A 92 -4.13 1.37 5.23
CA MET A 92 -3.68 -0.02 5.26
C MET A 92 -4.74 -0.97 5.81
N ARG A 93 -5.55 -0.56 6.80
CA ARG A 93 -6.67 -1.38 7.31
C ARG A 93 -7.77 -1.58 6.26
N ILE A 94 -8.09 -0.52 5.51
CA ILE A 94 -9.07 -0.57 4.41
C ILE A 94 -8.54 -1.49 3.31
N TRP A 95 -7.28 -1.28 2.91
CA TRP A 95 -6.59 -2.08 1.90
C TRP A 95 -6.57 -3.58 2.27
N LEU A 96 -6.19 -3.92 3.50
CA LEU A 96 -6.22 -5.29 4.01
C LEU A 96 -7.63 -5.90 3.95
N SER A 97 -8.65 -5.15 4.36
CA SER A 97 -10.03 -5.62 4.36
C SER A 97 -10.52 -5.96 2.95
N LEU A 98 -10.19 -5.11 1.96
CA LEU A 98 -10.50 -5.34 0.57
C LEU A 98 -9.78 -6.59 0.03
N HIS A 99 -8.51 -6.78 0.36
CA HIS A 99 -7.75 -7.97 -0.06
C HIS A 99 -8.30 -9.27 0.54
N ILE A 100 -8.76 -9.26 1.80
CA ILE A 100 -9.40 -10.43 2.42
C ILE A 100 -10.69 -10.79 1.68
N ILE A 101 -11.55 -9.80 1.38
CA ILE A 101 -12.78 -10.00 0.62
C ILE A 101 -12.45 -10.53 -0.78
N TRP A 102 -11.45 -9.94 -1.43
CA TRP A 102 -11.05 -10.32 -2.79
C TRP A 102 -10.51 -11.75 -2.85
N LEU A 103 -9.72 -12.16 -1.86
CA LEU A 103 -9.23 -13.52 -1.72
C LEU A 103 -10.38 -14.51 -1.49
N ALA A 104 -11.33 -14.18 -0.61
CA ALA A 104 -12.51 -15.01 -0.37
C ALA A 104 -13.33 -15.21 -1.65
N LEU A 105 -13.59 -14.14 -2.39
CA LEU A 105 -14.30 -14.20 -3.67
C LEU A 105 -13.51 -15.01 -4.73
N SER A 106 -12.18 -14.95 -4.71
CA SER A 106 -11.33 -15.79 -5.57
C SER A 106 -11.51 -17.28 -5.28
N ILE A 107 -11.55 -17.66 -4.00
CA ILE A 107 -11.77 -19.04 -3.56
C ILE A 107 -13.17 -19.52 -3.95
N VAL A 108 -14.19 -18.68 -3.79
CA VAL A 108 -15.55 -19.01 -4.24
C VAL A 108 -15.61 -19.15 -5.77
N ASN A 109 -14.90 -18.30 -6.52
CA ASN A 109 -14.86 -18.39 -7.98
C ASN A 109 -14.24 -19.71 -8.45
N LEU A 110 -13.18 -20.16 -7.77
CA LEU A 110 -12.53 -21.45 -8.01
C LEU A 110 -13.49 -22.63 -7.80
N THR A 111 -14.26 -22.63 -6.71
CA THR A 111 -15.16 -23.73 -6.39
C THR A 111 -16.39 -23.76 -7.31
N HIS A 112 -16.83 -22.59 -7.80
CA HIS A 112 -18.00 -22.44 -8.67
C HIS A 112 -17.71 -22.47 -10.17
N ALA A 113 -16.45 -22.54 -10.61
CA ALA A 113 -16.05 -22.54 -12.03
C ALA A 113 -16.75 -23.61 -12.90
N ARG A 114 -17.33 -24.66 -12.28
CA ARG A 114 -18.07 -25.72 -12.97
C ARG A 114 -19.59 -25.47 -13.08
N ARG A 115 -20.15 -24.43 -12.45
CA ARG A 115 -21.60 -24.17 -12.44
C ARG A 115 -21.97 -22.95 -13.30
N PRO A 116 -22.80 -23.11 -14.35
CA PRO A 116 -23.08 -22.06 -15.33
C PRO A 116 -23.73 -20.79 -14.74
N CYS A 117 -24.64 -20.93 -13.77
CA CYS A 117 -25.29 -19.77 -13.13
C CYS A 117 -24.50 -19.20 -11.94
N GLY A 118 -23.67 -20.00 -11.28
CA GLY A 118 -22.85 -19.56 -10.14
C GLY A 118 -21.74 -18.59 -10.55
N PHE A 119 -21.32 -18.66 -11.81
CA PHE A 119 -20.30 -17.80 -12.39
C PHE A 119 -20.65 -16.31 -12.27
N TYR A 120 -21.85 -15.89 -12.68
CA TYR A 120 -22.23 -14.47 -12.67
C TYR A 120 -22.39 -13.89 -11.24
N ALA A 121 -22.90 -14.71 -10.30
CA ALA A 121 -23.07 -14.29 -8.92
C ALA A 121 -21.75 -14.02 -8.20
N VAL A 122 -20.65 -14.62 -8.66
CA VAL A 122 -19.32 -14.49 -8.05
C VAL A 122 -18.46 -13.47 -8.80
N VAL A 123 -18.56 -13.41 -10.13
CA VAL A 123 -17.72 -12.53 -10.96
C VAL A 123 -18.03 -11.04 -10.71
N VAL A 124 -19.30 -10.65 -10.56
CA VAL A 124 -19.67 -9.24 -10.33
C VAL A 124 -19.09 -8.66 -9.01
N PRO A 125 -19.32 -9.26 -7.84
CA PRO A 125 -18.70 -8.75 -6.61
C PRO A 125 -17.17 -8.86 -6.65
N PHE A 126 -16.62 -9.88 -7.33
CA PHE A 126 -15.19 -10.06 -7.50
C PHE A 126 -14.55 -8.91 -8.31
N THR A 127 -15.16 -8.50 -9.43
CA THR A 127 -14.67 -7.37 -10.24
C THR A 127 -14.81 -6.05 -9.51
N LEU A 128 -15.91 -5.83 -8.79
CA LEU A 128 -16.11 -4.62 -7.97
C LEU A 128 -15.08 -4.51 -6.85
N THR A 129 -14.79 -5.61 -6.16
CA THR A 129 -13.76 -5.62 -5.11
C THR A 129 -12.37 -5.37 -5.70
N GLY A 130 -12.06 -6.00 -6.84
CA GLY A 130 -10.81 -5.75 -7.56
C GLY A 130 -10.65 -4.29 -8.02
N LEU A 131 -11.74 -3.63 -8.44
CA LEU A 131 -11.73 -2.21 -8.77
C LEU A 131 -11.49 -1.34 -7.52
N ALA A 132 -12.11 -1.68 -6.39
CA ALA A 132 -11.89 -0.96 -5.13
C ALA A 132 -10.44 -1.05 -4.64
N VAL A 133 -9.78 -2.21 -4.82
CA VAL A 133 -8.35 -2.37 -4.54
C VAL A 133 -7.52 -1.43 -5.41
N LEU A 134 -7.79 -1.37 -6.73
CA LEU A 134 -7.09 -0.45 -7.63
C LEU A 134 -7.26 1.02 -7.21
N VAL A 135 -8.48 1.43 -6.86
CA VAL A 135 -8.74 2.80 -6.38
C VAL A 135 -7.92 3.08 -5.12
N THR A 136 -7.80 2.10 -4.22
CA THR A 136 -6.98 2.25 -3.01
C THR A 136 -5.50 2.41 -3.34
N ASP A 137 -4.96 1.67 -4.30
CA ASP A 137 -3.56 1.81 -4.76
C ASP A 137 -3.30 3.20 -5.39
N VAL A 138 -4.27 3.73 -6.15
CA VAL A 138 -4.20 5.09 -6.71
C VAL A 138 -4.23 6.14 -5.59
N VAL A 139 -5.04 5.94 -4.55
CA VAL A 139 -5.08 6.83 -3.38
C VAL A 139 -3.73 6.81 -2.65
N PHE A 140 -3.11 5.64 -2.47
CA PHE A 140 -1.76 5.55 -1.90
C PHE A 140 -0.74 6.31 -2.74
N MET A 141 -0.73 6.08 -4.06
CA MET A 141 0.16 6.81 -4.97
C MET A 141 -0.04 8.32 -4.87
N ALA A 142 -1.29 8.80 -4.86
CA ALA A 142 -1.60 10.23 -4.77
C ALA A 142 -1.11 10.84 -3.44
N MET A 143 -1.34 10.14 -2.32
CA MET A 143 -0.85 10.57 -1.01
C MET A 143 0.68 10.67 -0.99
N PHE A 144 1.40 9.69 -1.54
CA PHE A 144 2.85 9.73 -1.59
C PHE A 144 3.39 10.83 -2.51
N ILE A 145 2.73 11.11 -3.64
CA ILE A 145 3.10 12.20 -4.54
C ILE A 145 2.88 13.57 -3.87
N GLU A 146 1.81 13.72 -3.11
CA GLU A 146 1.51 14.95 -2.34
C GLU A 146 2.57 15.23 -1.25
N ASP A 147 3.13 14.16 -0.68
CA ASP A 147 4.16 14.26 0.37
C ASP A 147 5.55 14.62 -0.18
N ILE A 148 5.86 14.31 -1.46
CA ILE A 148 7.19 14.51 -2.07
C ILE A 148 7.78 15.90 -1.77
N PRO A 149 7.11 17.04 -2.06
CA PRO A 149 7.67 18.38 -1.86
C PRO A 149 8.02 18.71 -0.40
N GLN A 150 7.49 17.94 0.55
CA GLN A 150 7.68 18.15 1.99
C GLN A 150 8.70 17.18 2.57
N THR A 151 9.04 16.11 1.85
CA THR A 151 9.93 15.03 2.30
C THR A 151 11.28 15.01 1.58
N ASP A 152 11.61 16.08 0.85
CA ASP A 152 12.85 16.16 0.07
C ASP A 152 14.11 16.16 0.95
N THR A 153 14.04 16.60 2.20
CA THR A 153 15.18 16.54 3.15
C THR A 153 14.76 15.87 4.45
N GLU A 154 15.72 15.33 5.21
CA GLU A 154 15.45 14.84 6.58
C GLU A 154 14.72 15.91 7.40
N ILE A 155 15.22 17.16 7.36
CA ILE A 155 14.66 18.27 8.12
C ILE A 155 13.22 18.59 7.68
N GLY A 156 12.97 18.60 6.37
CA GLY A 156 11.61 18.77 5.83
C GLY A 156 10.68 17.68 6.32
N MET A 157 11.14 16.42 6.32
CA MET A 157 10.37 15.29 6.82
C MET A 157 10.06 15.39 8.32
N LEU A 158 11.02 15.86 9.13
CA LEU A 158 10.80 16.14 10.54
C LEU A 158 9.79 17.28 10.74
N ASP A 159 9.86 18.35 9.94
CA ASP A 159 8.85 19.43 9.99
C ASP A 159 7.46 18.92 9.68
N PHE A 160 7.38 18.13 8.62
CA PHE A 160 6.14 17.58 8.12
C PHE A 160 5.47 16.70 9.19
N MET A 161 6.24 15.85 9.86
CA MET A 161 5.75 15.06 11.01
C MET A 161 5.35 15.95 12.20
N ASN A 162 6.08 17.04 12.45
CA ASN A 162 5.87 17.93 13.58
C ASN A 162 4.52 18.66 13.54
N GLY A 163 3.99 18.91 12.34
CA GLY A 163 2.65 19.47 12.12
C GLY A 163 2.43 20.79 12.87
N GLY A 164 3.43 21.68 12.86
CA GLY A 164 3.38 22.97 13.57
C GLY A 164 3.77 22.91 15.05
N GLY A 165 4.66 22.00 15.45
CA GLY A 165 5.28 22.01 16.78
C GLY A 165 4.59 21.17 17.86
N LYS A 166 3.60 20.36 17.50
CA LYS A 166 2.75 19.63 18.48
C LYS A 166 3.10 18.15 18.60
N ASN A 167 3.70 17.58 17.55
CA ASN A 167 3.85 16.14 17.41
C ASN A 167 5.25 15.62 17.79
N LEU A 168 6.28 16.48 17.74
CA LEU A 168 7.65 16.15 18.15
C LEU A 168 8.03 16.82 19.47
N ARG A 169 8.84 16.13 20.28
CA ARG A 169 9.42 16.63 21.53
C ARG A 169 10.95 16.52 21.48
N TRP A 170 11.64 17.35 22.28
CA TRP A 170 13.09 17.55 22.24
C TRP A 170 13.66 17.67 23.66
N ILE A 171 14.88 17.16 23.91
CA ILE A 171 15.50 17.19 25.25
C ILE A 171 16.15 18.55 25.58
N VAL A 172 16.99 19.10 24.71
CA VAL A 172 17.98 20.13 25.14
C VAL A 172 17.62 21.57 24.75
N LYS A 173 16.97 21.79 23.60
CA LYS A 173 16.40 23.09 23.18
C LYS A 173 15.42 22.85 22.04
N LYS A 174 14.36 23.66 21.97
CA LYS A 174 13.44 23.67 20.81
C LYS A 174 14.27 24.04 19.58
N TYR A 175 14.22 23.20 18.56
CA TYR A 175 14.88 23.45 17.29
C TYR A 175 14.60 24.89 16.81
N PRO A 176 15.64 25.71 16.54
CA PRO A 176 15.45 27.08 16.12
C PRO A 176 15.16 27.11 14.61
N TRP A 177 13.93 26.72 14.23
CA TRP A 177 13.46 26.64 12.84
C TRP A 177 13.74 27.91 12.03
N GLN A 178 13.47 29.06 12.66
CA GLN A 178 13.62 30.38 12.03
C GLN A 178 15.08 30.71 11.71
N THR A 179 16.02 30.29 12.56
CA THR A 179 17.41 30.72 12.42
C THR A 179 18.14 29.97 11.31
N MET A 180 17.79 28.72 10.98
CA MET A 180 18.45 27.98 9.88
C MET A 180 18.07 28.51 8.50
N GLN A 181 16.79 28.84 8.29
CA GLN A 181 16.30 29.43 7.05
C GLN A 181 16.81 30.87 6.87
N GLU A 182 16.93 31.63 7.97
CA GLU A 182 17.50 32.99 7.98
C GLU A 182 19.03 33.02 7.78
N LEU A 183 19.75 31.96 8.14
CA LEU A 183 21.21 31.89 8.03
C LEU A 183 21.71 31.37 6.67
N GLY A 184 20.82 31.05 5.72
CA GLY A 184 21.21 30.53 4.41
C GLY A 184 22.01 29.21 4.47
N LEU A 185 21.98 28.53 5.61
CA LEU A 185 22.58 27.22 5.78
C LEU A 185 21.58 26.21 5.22
N SER A 186 21.83 25.72 4.01
CA SER A 186 21.14 24.51 3.58
C SER A 186 21.53 23.40 4.55
N ALA A 187 20.55 22.62 5.00
CA ALA A 187 20.87 21.25 5.33
C ALA A 187 21.67 20.71 4.14
N LEU A 188 22.73 19.94 4.36
CA LEU A 188 23.25 19.12 3.26
C LEU A 188 22.03 18.47 2.61
N ASP A 189 21.90 18.60 1.28
CA ASP A 189 20.80 18.07 0.50
C ASP A 189 20.83 16.53 0.57
N ASP A 190 20.48 15.97 1.72
CA ASP A 190 20.20 14.57 1.90
C ASP A 190 18.79 14.38 1.34
N THR A 191 18.74 14.14 0.03
CA THR A 191 17.49 13.94 -0.69
C THR A 191 16.81 12.69 -0.14
N SER A 192 15.71 12.86 0.58
CA SER A 192 14.93 11.72 1.08
C SER A 192 13.98 11.24 -0.03
N TRP A 193 14.35 10.17 -0.72
CA TRP A 193 13.57 9.59 -1.83
C TRP A 193 12.41 8.71 -1.34
N ILE A 194 12.08 8.75 -0.04
CA ILE A 194 11.21 7.78 0.61
C ILE A 194 9.78 7.85 0.05
N ALA A 195 9.18 9.04 0.01
CA ALA A 195 7.83 9.22 -0.55
C ALA A 195 7.79 8.82 -2.04
N LEU A 196 8.83 9.20 -2.80
CA LEU A 196 8.95 8.82 -4.21
C LEU A 196 9.04 7.29 -4.40
N LEU A 197 9.80 6.59 -3.54
CA LEU A 197 9.93 5.13 -3.58
C LEU A 197 8.58 4.46 -3.30
N PHE A 198 7.81 4.95 -2.34
CA PHE A 198 6.46 4.44 -2.07
C PHE A 198 5.45 4.75 -3.18
N ALA A 199 5.52 5.94 -3.79
CA ALA A 199 4.72 6.29 -4.97
C ALA A 199 5.04 5.33 -6.14
N PHE A 200 6.33 5.07 -6.38
CA PHE A 200 6.78 4.15 -7.42
C PHE A 200 6.36 2.70 -7.14
N ALA A 201 6.48 2.23 -5.90
CA ALA A 201 6.00 0.91 -5.49
C ALA A 201 4.49 0.76 -5.71
N SER A 202 3.71 1.80 -5.39
CA SER A 202 2.26 1.84 -5.61
C SER A 202 1.92 1.78 -7.11
N CYS A 203 2.68 2.48 -7.95
CA CYS A 203 2.54 2.44 -9.41
C CYS A 203 2.80 1.04 -9.99
N ARG A 204 3.78 0.29 -9.46
CA ARG A 204 4.00 -1.12 -9.84
C ARG A 204 2.79 -2.00 -9.53
N GLY A 205 2.08 -1.72 -8.43
CA GLY A 205 0.81 -2.38 -8.09
C GLY A 205 -0.28 -2.18 -9.16
N ILE A 206 -0.42 -0.95 -9.66
CA ILE A 206 -1.35 -0.62 -10.76
C ILE A 206 -1.03 -1.41 -12.02
N VAL A 207 0.24 -1.49 -12.42
CA VAL A 207 0.66 -2.25 -13.61
C VAL A 207 0.30 -3.73 -13.46
N GLN A 208 0.57 -4.31 -12.28
CA GLN A 208 0.20 -5.69 -12.00
C GLN A 208 -1.32 -5.91 -12.02
N TRP A 209 -2.11 -4.92 -11.58
CA TRP A 209 -3.57 -4.97 -11.69
C TRP A 209 -4.06 -4.92 -13.13
N ILE A 210 -3.50 -4.07 -14.00
CA ILE A 210 -3.88 -4.00 -15.42
C ILE A 210 -3.72 -5.37 -16.07
N LEU A 211 -2.59 -6.05 -15.80
CA LEU A 211 -2.37 -7.42 -16.24
C LEU A 211 -3.45 -8.38 -15.71
N ASN A 212 -3.79 -8.30 -14.43
CA ASN A 212 -4.85 -9.12 -13.82
C ASN A 212 -6.23 -8.85 -14.44
N PHE A 213 -6.57 -7.59 -14.74
CA PHE A 213 -7.84 -7.22 -15.37
C PHE A 213 -8.00 -7.86 -16.75
N TRP A 214 -6.98 -7.76 -17.61
CA TRP A 214 -7.00 -8.38 -18.93
C TRP A 214 -7.16 -9.90 -18.85
N LEU A 215 -6.46 -10.54 -17.89
CA LEU A 215 -6.60 -11.96 -17.64
C LEU A 215 -8.02 -12.35 -17.18
N VAL A 216 -8.65 -11.59 -16.28
CA VAL A 216 -10.04 -11.82 -15.84
C VAL A 216 -11.03 -11.62 -16.99
N LYS A 217 -10.85 -10.57 -17.79
CA LYS A 217 -11.68 -10.26 -18.97
C LYS A 217 -11.62 -11.40 -19.98
N ASP A 218 -10.43 -11.93 -20.27
CA ASP A 218 -10.25 -13.06 -21.20
C ASP A 218 -10.87 -14.35 -20.66
N ASN A 219 -10.75 -14.61 -19.36
CA ASN A 219 -11.43 -15.73 -18.70
C ASN A 219 -12.97 -15.59 -18.77
N TYR A 220 -13.49 -14.37 -18.61
CA TYR A 220 -14.92 -14.09 -18.72
C TYR A 220 -15.47 -14.43 -20.11
N PHE A 221 -14.82 -13.94 -21.17
CA PHE A 221 -15.26 -14.22 -22.54
C PHE A 221 -15.12 -15.71 -22.89
N THR A 222 -14.10 -16.38 -22.37
CA THR A 222 -13.92 -17.83 -22.55
C THR A 222 -15.04 -18.62 -21.88
N GLY A 223 -15.39 -18.27 -20.64
CA GLY A 223 -16.51 -18.89 -19.92
C GLY A 223 -17.85 -18.67 -20.62
N LEU A 224 -18.08 -17.48 -21.16
CA LEU A 224 -19.28 -17.15 -21.92
C LEU A 224 -19.40 -17.98 -23.20
N ASP A 225 -18.30 -18.15 -23.95
CA ASP A 225 -18.28 -18.98 -25.15
C ASP A 225 -18.60 -20.46 -24.82
N TYR A 226 -18.00 -20.99 -23.75
CA TYR A 226 -18.29 -22.35 -23.29
C TYR A 226 -19.76 -22.52 -22.89
N HIS A 227 -20.32 -21.56 -22.15
CA HIS A 227 -21.73 -21.57 -21.76
C HIS A 227 -22.67 -21.60 -22.98
N ARG A 228 -22.38 -20.76 -23.99
CA ARG A 228 -23.17 -20.71 -25.24
C ARG A 228 -23.10 -22.02 -26.01
N LYS A 229 -21.93 -22.67 -26.07
CA LYS A 229 -21.77 -24.00 -26.67
C LYS A 229 -22.62 -25.05 -25.95
N LEU A 230 -22.59 -25.06 -24.62
CA LEU A 230 -23.38 -26.00 -23.81
C LEU A 230 -24.89 -25.81 -24.02
N GLN A 231 -25.37 -24.56 -24.07
CA GLN A 231 -26.77 -24.26 -24.35
C GLN A 231 -27.20 -24.77 -25.73
N LYS A 232 -26.34 -24.60 -26.74
CA LYS A 232 -26.59 -25.10 -28.11
C LYS A 232 -26.63 -26.64 -28.15
N GLU A 233 -25.77 -27.33 -27.41
CA GLU A 233 -25.82 -28.80 -27.33
C GLU A 233 -27.10 -29.29 -26.64
N ILE A 234 -27.53 -28.61 -25.57
CA ILE A 234 -28.77 -28.93 -24.86
C ILE A 234 -29.99 -28.73 -25.78
N SER A 235 -30.06 -27.62 -26.53
CA SER A 235 -31.15 -27.38 -27.47
C SER A 235 -31.20 -28.44 -28.58
N VAL A 236 -30.04 -28.79 -29.17
CA VAL A 236 -29.94 -29.84 -30.19
C VAL A 236 -30.37 -31.20 -29.65
N ARG A 237 -30.01 -31.56 -28.40
CA ARG A 237 -30.49 -32.81 -27.77
C ARG A 237 -32.00 -32.79 -27.58
N ARG A 238 -32.56 -31.68 -27.11
CA ARG A 238 -34.01 -31.53 -26.88
C ARG A 238 -34.80 -31.70 -28.18
N ASP A 239 -34.31 -31.12 -29.28
CA ASP A 239 -34.93 -31.24 -30.60
C ASP A 239 -34.87 -32.67 -31.15
N ARG A 240 -33.83 -33.45 -30.83
CA ARG A 240 -33.76 -34.87 -31.21
C ARG A 240 -34.73 -35.73 -30.41
N VAL A 241 -34.88 -35.47 -29.12
CA VAL A 241 -35.83 -36.21 -28.25
C VAL A 241 -37.28 -35.93 -28.66
N LEU A 242 -37.62 -34.72 -29.11
CA LEU A 242 -38.97 -34.39 -29.56
C LEU A 242 -39.34 -34.95 -30.95
N LYS A 243 -38.35 -35.43 -31.71
CA LYS A 243 -38.55 -35.99 -33.07
C LYS A 243 -38.62 -37.52 -33.10
N HIS A 244 -38.39 -38.19 -31.98
CA HIS A 244 -38.48 -39.63 -31.80
C HIS A 244 -39.57 -39.97 -30.79
#